data_AF-A0A6J8ANY9-F1
#
_entry.id   AF-A0A6J8ANY9-F1
#
_cell.length_a   1.000
_cell.length_b   1.000
_cell.length_c   1.000
_cell.angle_alpha   90.00
_cell.angle_beta   90.00
_cell.angle_gamma   90.00
#
_symmetry.space_group_name_H-M   'P 1'
#
loop_
_entity.id
_entity.type
_entity.pdbx_description
1 polymer ?
#
loop_
_entity_poly.entity_id
_entity_poly.type
_entity_poly.pdbx_seq_one_letter_code
_entity_poly.pdbx_strand_id
1 'polypeptide(L)'
;MVGFACEYTVKRFAYSYIAFLGNNNWTCDCNLWDDFLTDLLRGFDYHPGSVGLYRISCSNPPELRQYVVIDFQKNKTNELQHLSICNITCAHNCICFHQPSKNRTVIDCSGLALKAMPDKMPYFNNLEKDLSMNDLSKLDGKSYSYRVTKPYVLNNHITTISPIIYKVPNLIPIDFRGNSFDTLSNSVRLKSPCSLLFGHLTIRCICELQ
;
A
#
# COMPACT_ATOMS: atom_id res chain seq x y z
N MET A 1 -18.93 11.30 -2.48
CA MET A 1 -18.34 12.66 -2.46
C MET A 1 -18.57 13.23 -1.08
N VAL A 2 -17.58 13.15 -0.20
CA VAL A 2 -17.59 13.89 1.07
C VAL A 2 -16.94 15.22 0.73
N GLY A 3 -17.74 16.28 0.61
CA GLY A 3 -17.22 17.62 0.37
C GLY A 3 -16.51 18.12 1.62
N PHE A 4 -15.21 18.35 1.54
CA PHE A 4 -14.51 19.12 2.57
C PHE A 4 -14.97 20.58 2.46
N ALA A 5 -15.86 21.01 3.35
CA ALA A 5 -16.20 22.41 3.52
C ALA A 5 -15.04 23.11 4.25
N CYS A 6 -13.96 23.41 3.53
CA CYS A 6 -12.94 24.34 4.00
C CYS A 6 -13.32 25.74 3.51
N GLU A 7 -13.63 26.65 4.44
CA GLU A 7 -13.70 28.09 4.12
C GLU A 7 -12.26 28.60 3.96
N TYR A 8 -11.75 28.66 2.73
CA TYR A 8 -10.47 29.29 2.44
C TYR A 8 -10.66 30.60 1.69
N THR A 9 -9.83 31.60 2.02
CA THR A 9 -9.85 32.89 1.33
C THR A 9 -8.93 32.82 0.11
N VAL A 10 -9.49 32.97 -1.09
CA VAL A 10 -8.71 33.18 -2.32
C VAL A 10 -8.60 34.69 -2.55
N LYS A 11 -7.38 35.23 -2.52
CA LYS A 11 -7.14 36.64 -2.91
C LYS A 11 -6.51 36.67 -4.30
N ARG A 12 -7.12 37.47 -5.19
CA ARG A 12 -6.63 37.70 -6.56
C ARG A 12 -5.71 38.90 -6.58
N PHE A 13 -4.47 38.72 -7.03
CA PHE A 13 -3.53 39.82 -7.26
C PHE A 13 -3.12 39.80 -8.71
N ALA A 14 -3.52 40.82 -9.47
CA ALA A 14 -3.20 41.18 -10.86
C ALA A 14 -3.04 40.05 -11.91
N TYR A 15 -2.26 38.98 -11.68
CA TYR A 15 -2.06 37.83 -12.55
C TYR A 15 -1.83 36.49 -11.82
N SER A 16 -2.01 36.41 -10.49
CA SER A 16 -1.86 35.18 -9.69
C SER A 16 -3.00 34.97 -8.67
N TYR A 17 -3.31 33.70 -8.41
CA TYR A 17 -4.25 33.28 -7.36
C TYR A 17 -3.45 32.87 -6.13
N ILE A 18 -3.65 33.53 -4.98
CA ILE A 18 -3.02 33.11 -3.73
C ILE A 18 -4.08 32.49 -2.82
N ALA A 19 -3.86 31.22 -2.43
CA ALA A 19 -4.71 30.49 -1.50
C ALA A 19 -4.12 30.52 -0.08
N PHE A 20 -4.88 31.09 0.87
CA PHE A 20 -4.52 31.09 2.29
C PHE A 20 -5.20 29.91 3.00
N LEU A 21 -4.40 28.91 3.37
CA LEU A 21 -4.88 27.64 3.92
C LEU A 21 -4.47 27.40 5.38
N GLY A 22 -3.70 28.32 5.97
CA GLY A 22 -3.29 28.24 7.37
C GLY A 22 -4.43 28.54 8.35
N ASN A 23 -4.24 28.17 9.61
CA ASN A 23 -5.18 28.37 10.72
C ASN A 23 -6.55 27.70 10.52
N ASN A 24 -6.59 26.53 9.86
CA ASN A 24 -7.80 25.70 9.78
C ASN A 24 -7.64 24.42 10.60
N ASN A 25 -8.77 23.78 10.92
CA ASN A 25 -8.84 22.54 11.69
C ASN A 25 -8.55 21.32 10.81
N TRP A 26 -7.33 21.21 10.29
CA TRP A 26 -6.96 20.14 9.35
C TRP A 26 -6.86 18.77 10.03
N THR A 27 -7.54 17.77 9.49
CA THR A 27 -7.28 16.36 9.81
C THR A 27 -6.28 15.82 8.80
N CYS A 28 -5.09 15.48 9.27
CA CYS A 28 -3.98 14.99 8.46
C CYS A 28 -3.99 13.47 8.33
N ASP A 29 -5.07 12.96 7.74
CA ASP A 29 -5.25 11.57 7.37
C ASP A 29 -4.87 11.33 5.89
N CYS A 30 -5.29 10.20 5.31
CA CYS A 30 -5.04 9.93 3.90
C CYS A 30 -5.82 10.87 2.95
N ASN A 31 -7.01 11.33 3.34
CA ASN A 31 -7.89 12.11 2.45
C ASN A 31 -7.29 13.49 2.17
N LEU A 32 -6.62 14.07 3.18
CA LEU A 32 -5.90 15.32 2.99
C LEU A 32 -4.82 15.18 1.91
N TRP A 33 -4.15 14.03 1.81
CA TRP A 33 -3.07 13.81 0.84
C TRP A 33 -3.62 13.43 -0.54
N ASP A 34 -4.54 12.48 -0.61
CA ASP A 34 -5.07 11.94 -1.87
C ASP A 34 -6.00 12.92 -2.57
N ASP A 35 -6.93 13.53 -1.83
CA ASP A 35 -7.96 14.37 -2.42
C ASP A 35 -7.50 15.82 -2.43
N PHE A 36 -7.19 16.37 -1.24
CA PHE A 36 -7.01 17.81 -1.13
C PHE A 36 -5.66 18.30 -1.70
N LEU A 37 -4.54 17.77 -1.24
CA LEU A 37 -3.23 18.24 -1.72
C LEU A 37 -3.00 17.93 -3.19
N THR A 38 -3.41 16.75 -3.64
CA THR A 38 -3.20 16.37 -5.04
C THR A 38 -4.01 17.25 -5.98
N ASP A 39 -5.29 17.50 -5.68
CA ASP A 39 -6.12 18.38 -6.52
C ASP A 39 -5.69 19.85 -6.40
N LEU A 40 -5.30 20.29 -5.21
CA LEU A 40 -4.74 21.62 -5.00
C LEU A 40 -3.44 21.82 -5.80
N LEU A 41 -2.51 20.86 -5.77
CA LEU A 41 -1.27 20.96 -6.53
C LEU A 41 -1.53 20.98 -8.04
N ARG A 42 -2.43 20.13 -8.56
CA ARG A 42 -2.84 20.15 -9.97
C ARG A 42 -3.49 21.48 -10.37
N GLY A 43 -4.37 22.03 -9.53
CA GLY A 43 -5.05 23.29 -9.80
C GLY A 43 -4.13 24.50 -9.85
N PHE A 44 -2.97 24.41 -9.18
CA PHE A 44 -1.96 25.47 -9.09
C PHE A 44 -0.65 25.13 -9.82
N ASP A 45 -0.65 24.12 -10.71
CA ASP A 45 0.50 23.62 -11.49
C ASP A 45 1.28 24.73 -12.23
N TYR A 46 0.72 25.93 -12.35
CA TYR A 46 1.40 27.05 -12.97
C TYR A 46 2.27 27.89 -12.01
N HIS A 47 2.00 27.94 -10.70
CA HIS A 47 2.73 28.79 -9.74
C HIS A 47 2.73 28.24 -8.29
N PRO A 48 3.62 27.29 -7.93
CA PRO A 48 3.67 26.69 -6.58
C PRO A 48 3.93 27.68 -5.44
N GLY A 49 4.52 28.86 -5.71
CA GLY A 49 4.67 29.94 -4.73
C GLY A 49 3.37 30.61 -4.29
N SER A 50 2.25 30.31 -4.97
CA SER A 50 0.94 30.94 -4.71
C SER A 50 0.06 30.12 -3.77
N VAL A 51 0.46 28.89 -3.44
CA VAL A 51 -0.24 28.02 -2.50
C VAL A 51 0.54 28.00 -1.19
N GLY A 52 -0.05 28.53 -0.12
CA GLY A 52 0.59 28.58 1.20
C GLY A 52 0.72 27.22 1.90
N LEU A 53 1.19 26.17 1.22
CA LEU A 53 1.31 24.80 1.77
C LEU A 53 2.17 24.73 3.04
N TYR A 54 3.15 25.63 3.15
CA TYR A 54 4.00 25.79 4.34
C TYR A 54 3.22 26.30 5.58
N ARG A 55 1.94 26.66 5.43
CA ARG A 55 1.08 27.16 6.52
C ARG A 55 0.00 26.16 6.95
N ILE A 56 -0.09 25.00 6.31
CA ILE A 56 -1.07 23.97 6.69
C ILE A 56 -0.49 23.18 7.86
N SER A 57 -1.02 23.40 9.06
CA SER A 57 -0.70 22.64 10.28
C SER A 57 -1.83 21.68 10.61
N CYS A 58 -1.48 20.47 11.04
CA CYS A 58 -2.47 19.49 11.45
C CYS A 58 -3.12 19.91 12.76
N SER A 59 -4.42 19.67 12.89
CA SER A 59 -5.15 19.75 14.17
C SER A 59 -5.47 18.36 14.71
N ASN A 60 -5.65 17.39 13.81
CA ASN A 60 -5.79 15.98 14.10
C ASN A 60 -4.91 15.13 13.17
N PRO A 61 -4.49 13.93 13.61
CA PRO A 61 -4.63 13.41 14.97
C PRO A 61 -3.69 14.17 15.95
N PRO A 62 -3.89 14.09 17.28
CA PRO A 62 -3.17 14.91 18.27
C PRO A 62 -1.64 14.88 18.16
N GLU A 63 -1.10 13.72 17.77
CA GLU A 63 0.32 13.47 17.56
C GLU A 63 0.91 14.32 16.43
N LEU A 64 0.07 14.76 15.47
CA LEU A 64 0.50 15.58 14.34
C LEU A 64 0.34 17.09 14.58
N ARG A 65 -0.21 17.53 15.71
CA ARG A 65 -0.60 18.95 15.94
C ARG A 65 0.50 20.00 15.74
N GLN A 66 1.74 19.62 15.96
CA GLN A 66 2.90 20.50 15.86
C GLN A 66 3.60 20.46 14.51
N TYR A 67 3.10 19.65 13.57
CA TYR A 67 3.74 19.45 12.27
C TYR A 67 2.95 20.15 11.17
N VAL A 68 3.71 20.70 10.22
CA VAL A 68 3.15 21.20 8.96
C VAL A 68 3.22 20.14 7.89
N VAL A 69 2.24 20.16 7.01
CA VAL A 69 2.04 19.16 5.95
C VAL A 69 3.27 18.95 5.06
N ILE A 70 3.99 20.02 4.74
CA ILE A 70 5.17 19.98 3.89
C ILE A 70 6.34 19.18 4.51
N ASP A 71 6.41 19.08 5.84
CA ASP A 71 7.48 18.35 6.53
C ASP A 71 7.32 16.83 6.38
N PHE A 72 6.07 16.35 6.31
CA PHE A 72 5.79 14.93 6.09
C PHE A 72 6.20 14.46 4.69
N GLN A 73 6.06 15.32 3.68
CA GLN A 73 6.46 15.01 2.30
C GLN A 73 7.98 14.98 2.13
N LYS A 74 8.69 15.93 2.75
CA LYS A 74 10.14 16.07 2.60
C LYS A 74 10.93 15.06 3.42
N ASN A 75 10.45 14.70 4.60
CA ASN A 75 11.20 13.84 5.52
C ASN A 75 10.67 12.39 5.50
N LYS A 76 11.15 11.58 4.55
CA LYS A 76 10.75 10.16 4.37
C LYS A 76 11.06 9.25 5.57
N THR A 77 11.89 9.70 6.51
CA THR A 77 12.27 8.98 7.74
C THR A 77 11.50 9.43 8.97
N ASN A 78 10.55 10.37 8.84
CA ASN A 78 9.74 10.81 9.99
C ASN A 78 8.91 9.63 10.51
N GLU A 79 9.12 9.27 11.77
CA GLU A 79 8.44 8.17 12.45
C GLU A 79 6.92 8.33 12.39
N LEU A 80 6.41 9.56 12.34
CA LEU A 80 4.98 9.88 12.39
C LEU A 80 4.22 9.68 11.08
N GLN A 81 4.88 9.31 9.98
CA GLN A 81 4.20 9.04 8.71
C GLN A 81 3.16 7.90 8.81
N HIS A 82 3.28 7.02 9.82
CA HIS A 82 2.31 5.96 10.11
C HIS A 82 0.92 6.47 10.53
N LEU A 83 0.80 7.74 10.91
CA LEU A 83 -0.45 8.33 11.37
C LEU A 83 -1.32 8.89 10.24
N SER A 84 -0.73 9.15 9.07
CA SER A 84 -1.44 9.65 7.88
C SER A 84 -2.11 8.50 7.12
N ILE A 85 -3.09 7.84 7.76
CA ILE A 85 -3.79 6.69 7.22
C ILE A 85 -5.30 6.91 7.15
N CYS A 86 -5.96 6.16 6.28
CA CYS A 86 -7.40 5.90 6.41
C CYS A 86 -7.64 4.41 6.52
N ASN A 87 -8.42 4.02 7.51
CA ASN A 87 -8.93 2.66 7.57
C ASN A 87 -9.89 2.44 6.41
N ILE A 88 -9.70 1.34 5.69
CA ILE A 88 -10.52 0.97 4.55
C ILE A 88 -11.12 -0.41 4.79
N THR A 89 -12.32 -0.64 4.26
CA THR A 89 -12.97 -1.94 4.38
C THR A 89 -12.37 -2.92 3.38
N CYS A 90 -12.10 -4.14 3.84
CA CYS A 90 -11.64 -5.25 3.02
C CYS A 90 -12.24 -6.57 3.53
N ALA A 91 -12.00 -7.66 2.82
CA ALA A 91 -12.64 -8.94 3.10
C ALA A 91 -12.03 -9.65 4.34
N HIS A 92 -12.73 -10.67 4.85
CA HIS A 92 -12.23 -11.67 5.82
C HIS A 92 -11.69 -11.12 7.15
N ASN A 93 -12.24 -10.02 7.68
CA ASN A 93 -11.77 -9.42 8.95
C ASN A 93 -10.29 -8.98 8.92
N CYS A 94 -9.69 -8.83 7.74
CA CYS A 94 -8.35 -8.30 7.62
C CYS A 94 -8.31 -6.84 8.10
N ILE A 95 -7.16 -6.42 8.63
CA ILE A 95 -6.90 -5.02 8.94
C ILE A 95 -6.41 -4.37 7.66
N CYS A 96 -7.10 -3.33 7.20
CA CYS A 96 -6.75 -2.64 5.98
C CYS A 96 -6.73 -1.13 6.16
N PHE A 97 -5.67 -0.51 5.64
CA PHE A 97 -5.55 0.94 5.62
C PHE A 97 -4.80 1.43 4.39
N HIS A 98 -5.18 2.61 3.93
CA HIS A 98 -4.47 3.34 2.89
C HIS A 98 -3.51 4.35 3.50
N GLN A 99 -2.27 4.41 2.99
CA GLN A 99 -1.21 5.28 3.50
C GLN A 99 -0.47 5.99 2.36
N PRO A 100 -0.97 7.14 1.89
CA PRO A 100 -0.38 7.89 0.78
C PRO A 100 1.05 8.36 1.05
N SER A 101 1.35 8.70 2.31
CA SER A 101 2.68 9.16 2.73
C SER A 101 3.81 8.16 2.44
N LYS A 102 3.47 6.86 2.35
CA LYS A 102 4.38 5.76 2.00
C LYS A 102 4.06 5.16 0.62
N ASN A 103 3.12 5.75 -0.13
CA ASN A 103 2.61 5.24 -1.40
C ASN A 103 2.22 3.76 -1.35
N ARG A 104 1.45 3.38 -0.32
CA ARG A 104 1.05 1.98 -0.11
C ARG A 104 -0.36 1.84 0.42
N THR A 105 -0.89 0.63 0.23
CA THR A 105 -2.10 0.17 0.91
C THR A 105 -1.78 -1.13 1.61
N VAL A 106 -2.00 -1.18 2.92
CA VAL A 106 -1.73 -2.37 3.73
C VAL A 106 -2.99 -3.19 3.86
N ILE A 107 -2.84 -4.50 3.67
CA ILE A 107 -3.87 -5.51 3.84
C ILE A 107 -3.25 -6.61 4.69
N ASP A 108 -3.52 -6.58 5.99
CA ASP A 108 -3.05 -7.57 6.94
C ASP A 108 -4.15 -8.60 7.23
N CYS A 109 -3.95 -9.78 6.68
CA CYS A 109 -4.81 -10.94 6.84
C CYS A 109 -4.08 -12.07 7.58
N SER A 110 -3.02 -11.76 8.33
CA SER A 110 -2.20 -12.78 8.99
C SER A 110 -2.93 -13.47 10.14
N GLY A 111 -2.71 -14.78 10.33
CA GLY A 111 -3.28 -15.50 11.48
C GLY A 111 -4.80 -15.76 11.43
N LEU A 112 -5.44 -15.61 10.27
CA LEU A 112 -6.90 -15.68 10.13
C LEU A 112 -7.43 -17.05 9.69
N ALA A 113 -6.60 -18.10 9.73
CA ALA A 113 -6.94 -19.46 9.29
C ALA A 113 -7.53 -19.52 7.88
N LEU A 114 -7.04 -18.65 6.98
CA LEU A 114 -7.49 -18.60 5.59
C LEU A 114 -7.05 -19.86 4.85
N LYS A 115 -8.00 -20.54 4.22
CA LYS A 115 -7.76 -21.71 3.38
C LYS A 115 -7.57 -21.38 1.90
N ALA A 116 -7.94 -20.17 1.51
CA ALA A 116 -7.82 -19.68 0.15
C ALA A 116 -7.48 -18.19 0.12
N MET A 117 -6.82 -17.79 -0.96
CA MET A 117 -6.59 -16.39 -1.32
C MET A 117 -7.91 -15.60 -1.35
N PRO A 118 -8.03 -14.43 -0.70
CA PRO A 118 -9.25 -13.62 -0.77
C PRO A 118 -9.58 -13.23 -2.21
N ASP A 119 -10.86 -13.26 -2.58
CA ASP A 119 -11.31 -13.00 -3.96
C ASP A 119 -11.33 -11.52 -4.32
N LYS A 120 -11.65 -10.67 -3.34
CA LYS A 120 -11.78 -9.22 -3.52
C LYS A 120 -10.82 -8.50 -2.58
N MET A 121 -10.20 -7.45 -3.11
CA MET A 121 -9.36 -6.52 -2.38
C MET A 121 -9.77 -5.08 -2.74
N PRO A 122 -9.46 -4.09 -1.89
CA PRO A 122 -9.70 -2.68 -2.18
C PRO A 122 -9.15 -2.23 -3.53
N TYR A 123 -9.68 -1.15 -4.10
CA TYR A 123 -9.33 -0.66 -5.45
C TYR A 123 -7.97 0.08 -5.55
N PHE A 124 -7.24 0.22 -4.44
CA PHE A 124 -5.95 0.93 -4.41
C PHE A 124 -4.80 0.19 -5.13
N ASN A 125 -3.79 0.93 -5.55
CA ASN A 125 -2.54 0.37 -6.06
C ASN A 125 -1.53 0.17 -4.92
N ASN A 126 -0.36 -0.42 -5.24
CA ASN A 126 0.74 -0.64 -4.30
C ASN A 126 0.30 -1.40 -3.04
N LEU A 127 -0.32 -2.56 -3.26
CA LEU A 127 -0.84 -3.40 -2.19
C LEU A 127 0.32 -4.14 -1.50
N GLU A 128 0.53 -3.83 -0.23
CA GLU A 128 1.32 -4.63 0.71
C GLU A 128 0.36 -5.57 1.41
N LYS A 129 0.48 -6.86 1.12
CA LYS A 129 -0.50 -7.87 1.51
C LYS A 129 0.17 -8.94 2.33
N ASP A 130 -0.23 -9.06 3.58
CA ASP A 130 0.21 -10.10 4.49
C ASP A 130 -0.85 -11.20 4.62
N LEU A 131 -0.47 -12.41 4.21
CA LEU A 131 -1.26 -13.63 4.34
C LEU A 131 -0.50 -14.68 5.15
N SER A 132 0.50 -14.28 5.93
CA SER A 132 1.33 -15.19 6.70
C SER A 132 0.55 -15.87 7.82
N MET A 133 1.01 -17.04 8.29
CA MET A 133 0.37 -17.77 9.39
C MET A 133 -1.10 -18.14 9.10
N ASN A 134 -1.36 -18.68 7.91
CA ASN A 134 -2.68 -19.15 7.49
C ASN A 134 -2.59 -20.61 7.00
N ASP A 135 -3.69 -21.14 6.46
CA ASP A 135 -3.79 -22.54 6.00
C ASP A 135 -3.85 -22.62 4.45
N LEU A 136 -3.19 -21.68 3.75
CA LEU A 136 -3.24 -21.64 2.29
C LEU A 136 -2.49 -22.85 1.70
N SER A 137 -3.16 -23.64 0.87
CA SER A 137 -2.55 -24.78 0.16
C SER A 137 -1.95 -24.41 -1.20
N LYS A 138 -2.34 -23.25 -1.75
CA LYS A 138 -1.94 -22.77 -3.07
C LYS A 138 -1.84 -21.26 -3.11
N LEU A 139 -0.83 -20.77 -3.84
CA LEU A 139 -0.76 -19.35 -4.18
C LEU A 139 -1.45 -19.11 -5.52
N ASP A 140 -2.75 -18.85 -5.44
CA ASP A 140 -3.58 -18.54 -6.61
C ASP A 140 -3.43 -17.09 -7.03
N GLY A 141 -3.36 -16.91 -8.35
CA GLY A 141 -3.58 -15.62 -8.96
C GLY A 141 -4.99 -15.09 -8.78
N LYS A 142 -5.09 -13.82 -8.43
CA LYS A 142 -6.37 -13.08 -8.39
C LYS A 142 -6.32 -11.86 -9.30
N SER A 143 -7.49 -11.32 -9.63
CA SER A 143 -7.61 -10.13 -10.48
C SER A 143 -6.76 -8.96 -9.98
N TYR A 144 -6.62 -8.78 -8.67
CA TYR A 144 -5.81 -7.71 -8.07
C TYR A 144 -4.30 -7.97 -8.01
N SER A 145 -3.80 -9.15 -8.43
CA SER A 145 -2.40 -9.54 -8.21
C SER A 145 -1.38 -8.62 -8.88
N TYR A 146 -1.77 -7.93 -9.96
CA TYR A 146 -0.93 -6.94 -10.65
C TYR A 146 -0.68 -5.66 -9.84
N ARG A 147 -1.49 -5.41 -8.80
CA ARG A 147 -1.35 -4.25 -7.91
C ARG A 147 -0.53 -4.55 -6.66
N VAL A 148 -0.16 -5.82 -6.45
CA VAL A 148 0.57 -6.25 -5.26
C VAL A 148 2.05 -5.95 -5.42
N THR A 149 2.59 -5.17 -4.49
CA THR A 149 4.00 -4.77 -4.45
C THR A 149 4.80 -5.47 -3.36
N LYS A 150 4.13 -6.00 -2.32
CA LYS A 150 4.75 -6.83 -1.29
C LYS A 150 3.80 -7.96 -0.87
N PRO A 151 3.98 -9.19 -1.37
CA PRO A 151 3.23 -10.36 -0.92
C PRO A 151 3.99 -11.10 0.20
N TYR A 152 3.41 -11.19 1.38
CA TYR A 152 3.90 -12.05 2.46
C TYR A 152 2.99 -13.29 2.58
N VAL A 153 3.60 -14.48 2.53
CA VAL A 153 2.91 -15.78 2.56
C VAL A 153 3.65 -16.80 3.43
N LEU A 154 4.38 -16.31 4.43
CA LEU A 154 5.19 -17.16 5.30
C LEU A 154 4.28 -18.08 6.15
N ASN A 155 4.79 -19.23 6.57
CA ASN A 155 4.10 -20.12 7.51
C ASN A 155 2.68 -20.46 7.04
N ASN A 156 2.58 -21.12 5.90
CA ASN A 156 1.33 -21.59 5.29
C ASN A 156 1.51 -23.07 4.90
N HIS A 157 0.60 -23.62 4.09
CA HIS A 157 0.67 -25.00 3.59
C HIS A 157 0.84 -25.05 2.06
N ILE A 158 1.45 -24.01 1.47
CA ILE A 158 1.51 -23.87 0.02
C ILE A 158 2.41 -24.96 -0.56
N THR A 159 1.85 -25.75 -1.47
CA THR A 159 2.58 -26.76 -2.25
C THR A 159 2.65 -26.38 -3.73
N THR A 160 1.71 -25.54 -4.18
CA THR A 160 1.53 -25.20 -5.59
C THR A 160 1.50 -23.68 -5.79
N ILE A 161 2.26 -23.20 -6.78
CA ILE A 161 2.28 -21.79 -7.20
C ILE A 161 1.64 -21.67 -8.58
N SER A 162 0.59 -20.86 -8.68
CA SER A 162 -0.08 -20.58 -9.95
C SER A 162 0.81 -19.73 -10.87
N PRO A 163 0.73 -19.92 -12.21
CA PRO A 163 1.38 -19.07 -13.20
C PRO A 163 1.11 -17.56 -13.02
N ILE A 164 0.00 -17.17 -12.42
CA ILE A 164 -0.33 -15.75 -12.24
C ILE A 164 0.66 -15.02 -11.28
N ILE A 165 1.58 -15.72 -10.62
CA ILE A 165 2.71 -15.06 -9.95
C ILE A 165 3.53 -14.13 -10.87
N TYR A 166 3.45 -14.29 -12.20
CA TYR A 166 4.05 -13.34 -13.17
C TYR A 166 3.33 -11.99 -13.24
N LYS A 167 2.09 -11.91 -12.77
CA LYS A 167 1.41 -10.62 -12.62
C LYS A 167 2.00 -9.80 -11.48
N VAL A 168 2.65 -10.44 -10.50
CA VAL A 168 3.47 -9.73 -9.53
C VAL A 168 4.79 -9.37 -10.21
N PRO A 169 5.14 -8.08 -10.35
CA PRO A 169 6.39 -7.66 -10.99
C PRO A 169 7.62 -8.49 -10.53
N ASN A 170 8.51 -8.83 -11.46
CA ASN A 170 9.69 -9.69 -11.19
C ASN A 170 10.65 -9.14 -10.13
N LEU A 171 10.60 -7.84 -9.87
CA LEU A 171 11.44 -7.15 -8.88
C LEU A 171 10.97 -7.31 -7.44
N ILE A 172 9.82 -7.97 -7.21
CA ILE A 172 9.25 -8.14 -5.88
C ILE A 172 9.59 -9.53 -5.36
N PRO A 173 10.41 -9.63 -4.29
CA PRO A 173 10.68 -10.91 -3.63
C PRO A 173 9.42 -11.48 -2.98
N ILE A 174 9.30 -12.81 -3.01
CA ILE A 174 8.22 -13.55 -2.37
C ILE A 174 8.84 -14.58 -1.45
N ASP A 175 8.45 -14.51 -0.17
CA ASP A 175 8.97 -15.39 0.87
C ASP A 175 7.99 -16.52 1.18
N PHE A 176 8.42 -17.72 0.83
CA PHE A 176 7.72 -18.98 0.97
C PHE A 176 8.22 -19.82 2.16
N ARG A 177 9.08 -19.29 3.02
CA ARG A 177 9.55 -20.03 4.20
C ARG A 177 8.38 -20.49 5.08
N GLY A 178 8.51 -21.71 5.61
CA GLY A 178 7.45 -22.34 6.42
C GLY A 178 6.25 -22.84 5.60
N ASN A 179 6.44 -23.13 4.31
CA ASN A 179 5.46 -23.83 3.46
C ASN A 179 5.92 -25.27 3.17
N SER A 180 5.05 -26.07 2.53
CA SER A 180 5.21 -27.53 2.39
C SER A 180 5.57 -27.96 0.96
N PHE A 181 6.56 -27.33 0.35
CA PHE A 181 6.98 -27.67 -1.02
C PHE A 181 7.76 -28.99 -1.07
N ASP A 182 7.14 -30.03 -1.62
CA ASP A 182 7.80 -31.32 -1.90
C ASP A 182 8.43 -31.36 -3.31
N THR A 183 7.87 -30.58 -4.25
CA THR A 183 8.37 -30.38 -5.61
C THR A 183 8.22 -28.90 -6.00
N LEU A 184 9.04 -28.44 -6.96
CA LEU A 184 8.90 -27.11 -7.56
C LEU A 184 8.28 -27.26 -8.95
N SER A 185 7.07 -26.73 -9.14
CA SER A 185 6.40 -26.77 -10.44
C SER A 185 7.14 -25.96 -11.50
N ASN A 186 6.94 -26.28 -12.78
CA ASN A 186 7.49 -25.50 -13.90
C ASN A 186 7.12 -24.00 -13.83
N SER A 187 6.00 -23.66 -13.19
CA SER A 187 5.58 -22.28 -12.96
C SER A 187 6.56 -21.49 -12.08
N VAL A 188 7.36 -22.14 -11.24
CA VAL A 188 8.41 -21.48 -10.45
C VAL A 188 9.50 -20.90 -11.37
N ARG A 189 9.81 -21.57 -12.49
CA ARG A 189 10.90 -21.18 -13.42
C ARG A 189 10.64 -19.88 -14.17
N LEU A 190 9.39 -19.46 -14.23
CA LEU A 190 8.96 -18.29 -14.99
C LEU A 190 9.12 -16.98 -14.17
N LYS A 191 9.55 -17.06 -12.91
CA LYS A 191 10.02 -15.92 -12.10
C LYS A 191 11.51 -16.07 -11.80
N SER A 192 12.22 -14.95 -11.61
CA SER A 192 13.64 -14.98 -11.26
C SER A 192 13.85 -15.78 -9.96
N PRO A 193 14.77 -16.77 -9.92
CA PRO A 193 15.08 -17.51 -8.70
C PRO A 193 15.49 -16.60 -7.54
N CYS A 194 16.15 -15.46 -7.82
CA CYS A 194 16.55 -14.49 -6.80
C CYS A 194 15.38 -13.72 -6.17
N SER A 195 14.19 -13.80 -6.76
CA SER A 195 12.96 -13.20 -6.23
C SER A 195 12.12 -14.17 -5.42
N LEU A 196 12.58 -15.41 -5.22
CA LEU A 196 11.86 -16.43 -4.49
C LEU A 196 12.72 -16.93 -3.32
N LEU A 197 12.21 -16.76 -2.11
CA LEU A 197 12.87 -17.20 -0.88
C LEU A 197 12.12 -18.40 -0.34
N PHE A 198 12.68 -19.59 -0.47
CA PHE A 198 12.08 -20.79 0.10
C PHE A 198 12.70 -21.20 1.45
N GLY A 199 13.87 -20.65 1.78
CA GLY A 199 14.67 -21.08 2.92
C GLY A 199 15.21 -22.50 2.73
N HIS A 200 15.21 -23.29 3.80
CA HIS A 200 15.66 -24.68 3.75
C HIS A 200 14.55 -25.56 3.19
N LEU A 201 14.75 -26.08 1.97
CA LEU A 201 13.84 -27.00 1.33
C LEU A 201 14.43 -28.40 1.27
N THR A 202 13.59 -29.41 1.48
CA THR A 202 13.91 -30.82 1.23
C THR A 202 13.15 -31.31 0.01
N ILE A 203 13.57 -30.84 -1.17
CA ILE A 203 12.94 -31.22 -2.44
C ILE A 203 13.52 -32.56 -2.91
N ARG A 204 12.66 -33.43 -3.44
CA ARG A 204 13.13 -34.58 -4.22
C ARG A 204 13.51 -34.12 -5.62
N CYS A 205 14.80 -34.13 -5.93
CA CYS A 205 15.31 -33.87 -7.27
C CYS A 205 15.02 -35.08 -8.18
N ILE A 206 13.87 -35.05 -8.85
CA ILE A 206 13.48 -36.03 -9.85
C ILE A 206 13.48 -35.39 -11.25
N CYS A 207 13.95 -36.12 -12.25
CA CYS A 207 13.84 -35.70 -13.64
C CYS A 207 12.40 -35.92 -14.12
N GLU A 208 11.51 -34.96 -13.88
CA GLU A 208 10.23 -34.94 -14.60
C GLU A 208 10.49 -34.45 -16.03
N LEU A 209 10.53 -35.40 -16.97
CA LEU A 209 10.44 -35.14 -18.41
C LEU A 209 9.02 -34.60 -18.70
N GLN A 210 8.87 -33.28 -18.75
CA GLN A 210 7.75 -32.59 -19.41
C GLN A 210 8.26 -31.39 -20.21
#